data_AF-A0A0R0D6N2-F1
#
_entry.id   AF-A0A0R0D6N2-F1
#
_cell.length_a   1.000
_cell.length_b   1.000
_cell.length_c   1.000
_cell.angle_alpha   90.00
_cell.angle_beta   90.00
_cell.angle_gamma   90.00
#
_symmetry.space_group_name_H-M   'P 1'
#
loop_
_entity.id
_entity.type
_entity.pdbx_description
1 polymer ?
#
loop_
_entity_poly.entity_id
_entity_poly.type
_entity_poly.pdbx_seq_one_letter_code
_entity_poly.pdbx_strand_id
1 'polypeptide(L)'
;MDAPMDKAWLVQRLQEALAALEAGDEGGWRVQIDALAAARTQPMMAGLSRLARELGQALGELPTVSTDAGELDDACARLDHVVTMTEQATHRTLDLTEECRALTARLDDEALPLLEQQQALERIRHNLTEIALTQSYQDLTGQIIRRVVGIVRRVHEGFGALGLPPELQAQRQQGRHEPALAGPAVHGVDRHAVSQHDADDLLSDLGL
;
A
#
# COMPACT_ATOMS: atom_id res chain seq x y z
N MET A 1 35.50 24.32 12.16
CA MET A 1 36.34 25.13 13.07
C MET A 1 35.52 26.37 13.43
N ASP A 2 34.63 26.25 14.42
CA ASP A 2 34.04 27.44 15.06
C ASP A 2 35.14 28.07 15.90
N ALA A 3 35.57 29.27 15.56
CA ALA A 3 36.55 29.98 16.37
C ALA A 3 35.92 30.21 17.75
N PRO A 4 36.51 29.68 18.85
CA PRO A 4 36.03 30.01 20.18
C PRO A 4 36.13 31.53 20.32
N MET A 5 35.04 32.16 20.77
CA MET A 5 34.97 33.61 21.07
C MET A 5 36.33 34.06 21.62
N ASP A 6 37.05 34.87 20.84
CA ASP A 6 38.43 35.20 21.17
C ASP A 6 38.46 35.82 22.56
N LYS A 7 39.25 35.22 23.46
CA LYS A 7 39.36 35.64 24.85
C LYS A 7 39.74 37.13 24.94
N ALA A 8 40.55 37.62 24.00
CA ALA A 8 40.91 39.04 23.93
C ALA A 8 39.69 39.93 23.62
N TRP A 9 38.85 39.52 22.68
CA TRP A 9 37.62 40.24 22.33
C TRP A 9 36.62 40.25 23.49
N LEU A 10 36.45 39.11 24.16
CA LEU A 10 35.61 38.98 25.36
C LEU A 10 36.02 39.96 26.47
N VAL A 11 37.33 39.99 26.77
CA VAL A 11 37.89 40.88 27.79
C VAL A 11 37.66 42.34 27.41
N GLN A 12 37.91 42.70 26.15
CA GLN A 12 37.71 44.07 25.66
C GLN A 12 36.24 44.51 25.77
N ARG A 13 35.29 43.67 25.35
CA ARG A 13 33.85 43.98 25.43
C ARG A 13 33.36 44.15 26.85
N LEU A 14 33.83 43.31 27.79
CA LEU A 14 33.49 43.44 29.21
C LEU A 14 34.09 44.70 29.84
N GLN A 15 35.31 45.10 29.44
CA GLN A 15 35.94 46.33 29.91
C GLN A 15 35.21 47.58 29.39
N GLU A 16 34.83 47.59 28.11
CA GLU A 16 34.04 48.68 27.52
C GLU A 16 32.64 48.77 28.14
N ALA A 17 32.01 47.63 28.43
CA ALA A 17 30.73 47.59 29.14
C ALA A 17 30.85 48.15 30.57
N LEU A 18 31.92 47.79 31.29
CA LEU A 18 32.19 48.28 32.63
C LEU A 18 32.46 49.79 32.63
N ALA A 19 33.29 50.29 31.70
CA ALA A 19 33.57 51.71 31.56
C ALA A 19 32.31 52.53 31.24
N ALA A 20 31.42 52.01 30.38
CA ALA A 20 30.14 52.65 30.09
C ALA A 20 29.22 52.66 31.32
N LEU A 21 29.21 51.59 32.12
CA LEU A 21 28.43 51.52 33.36
C LEU A 21 28.95 52.51 34.42
N GLU A 22 30.27 52.62 34.56
CA GLU A 22 30.94 53.58 35.46
C GLU A 22 30.70 55.04 35.04
N ALA A 23 30.56 55.31 33.74
CA ALA A 23 30.26 56.63 33.20
C ALA A 23 28.75 56.99 33.21
N GLY A 24 27.86 56.05 33.59
CA GLY A 24 26.41 56.22 33.52
C GLY A 24 25.83 56.20 32.09
N ASP A 25 26.59 55.69 31.12
CA ASP A 25 26.15 55.54 29.72
C ASP A 25 25.34 54.26 29.53
N GLU A 26 24.02 54.38 29.68
CA GLU A 26 23.10 53.26 29.50
C GLU A 26 23.09 52.66 28.08
N GLY A 27 23.35 53.47 27.06
CA GLY A 27 23.38 53.00 25.68
C GLY A 27 24.64 52.19 25.41
N GLY A 28 25.78 52.68 25.89
CA GLY A 28 27.08 52.05 25.72
C GLY A 28 27.15 50.64 26.29
N TRP A 29 26.73 50.42 27.53
CA TRP A 29 26.82 49.08 28.13
C TRP A 29 25.84 48.09 27.49
N ARG A 30 24.63 48.54 27.11
CA ARG A 30 23.64 47.67 26.43
C ARG A 30 24.15 47.16 25.09
N VAL A 31 24.77 48.04 24.28
CA VAL A 31 25.38 47.65 23.01
C VAL A 31 26.43 46.55 23.21
N GLN A 32 27.25 46.63 24.26
CA GLN A 32 28.26 45.61 24.53
C GLN A 32 27.65 44.28 25.00
N ILE A 33 26.60 44.32 25.82
CA ILE A 33 25.88 43.11 26.25
C ILE A 33 25.15 42.45 25.07
N ASP A 34 24.51 43.23 24.21
CA ASP A 34 23.84 42.72 23.01
C ASP A 34 24.84 42.10 22.03
N ALA A 35 26.03 42.69 21.88
CA ALA A 35 27.12 42.11 21.09
C ALA A 35 27.58 40.76 21.65
N LEU A 36 27.69 40.62 22.98
CA LEU A 36 28.02 39.35 23.63
C LEU A 36 26.92 38.30 23.44
N ALA A 37 25.65 38.68 23.58
CA ALA A 37 24.51 37.81 23.37
C ALA A 37 24.40 37.34 21.91
N ALA A 38 24.63 38.25 20.95
CA ALA A 38 24.66 37.95 19.53
C ALA A 38 25.81 37.00 19.17
N ALA A 39 27.03 37.26 19.66
CA ALA A 39 28.19 36.40 19.41
C ALA A 39 27.97 34.96 19.88
N ARG A 40 27.24 34.76 20.98
CA ARG A 40 26.87 33.43 21.49
C ARG A 40 25.77 32.75 20.66
N THR A 41 24.80 33.50 20.17
CA THR A 41 23.58 32.95 19.54
C THR A 41 23.75 32.70 18.04
N GLN A 42 24.56 33.53 17.38
CA GLN A 42 24.75 33.53 15.93
C GLN A 42 25.35 32.22 15.38
N PRO A 43 26.36 31.57 16.02
CA PRO A 43 26.87 30.27 15.57
C PRO A 43 25.81 29.16 15.65
N MET A 44 24.99 29.16 16.71
CA MET A 44 23.92 28.18 16.89
C MET A 44 22.83 28.34 15.82
N MET A 45 22.41 29.58 15.54
CA MET A 45 21.42 29.87 14.49
C MET A 45 21.97 29.56 13.09
N ALA A 46 23.25 29.83 12.84
CA ALA A 46 23.92 29.46 11.60
C ALA A 46 24.06 27.93 11.45
N GLY A 47 24.29 27.22 12.56
CA GLY A 47 24.27 25.77 12.61
C GLY A 47 22.89 25.20 12.31
N LEU A 48 21.84 25.77 12.89
CA LEU A 48 20.46 25.33 12.71
C LEU A 48 19.95 25.60 11.29
N SER A 49 20.33 26.72 10.68
CA SER A 49 19.99 27.02 9.29
C SER A 49 20.75 26.12 8.31
N ARG A 50 22.02 25.82 8.59
CA ARG A 50 22.80 24.82 7.84
C ARG A 50 22.17 23.44 7.93
N LEU A 51 21.84 22.97 9.13
CA LEU A 51 21.16 21.69 9.34
C LEU A 51 19.78 21.65 8.68
N ALA A 52 19.01 22.72 8.76
CA ALA A 52 17.72 22.82 8.07
C ALA A 52 17.86 22.76 6.55
N ARG A 53 18.94 23.34 6.01
CA ARG A 53 19.24 23.29 4.57
C ARG A 53 19.79 21.93 4.14
N GLU A 54 20.65 21.32 4.94
CA GLU A 54 21.13 19.95 4.73
C GLU A 54 19.98 18.94 4.79
N LEU A 55 19.07 19.10 5.76
CA LEU A 55 17.84 18.32 5.85
C LEU A 55 16.91 18.58 4.66
N GLY A 56 16.69 19.85 4.29
CA GLY A 56 15.87 20.20 3.14
C GLY A 56 16.43 19.68 1.81
N GLN A 57 17.77 19.63 1.68
CA GLN A 57 18.44 19.05 0.52
C GLN A 57 18.36 17.53 0.52
N ALA A 58 18.59 16.88 1.67
CA ALA A 58 18.42 15.43 1.82
C ALA A 58 16.97 14.98 1.56
N LEU A 59 15.97 15.73 2.04
CA LEU A 59 14.56 15.48 1.77
C LEU A 59 14.17 15.81 0.32
N GLY A 60 14.81 16.81 -0.30
CA GLY A 60 14.61 17.16 -1.71
C GLY A 60 15.25 16.20 -2.70
N GLU A 61 16.27 15.44 -2.26
CA GLU A 61 16.89 14.35 -3.01
C GLU A 61 16.10 13.03 -2.91
N LEU A 62 15.13 12.93 -1.99
CA LEU A 62 14.23 11.79 -1.95
C LEU A 62 13.31 11.83 -3.19
N PRO A 63 13.12 10.69 -3.89
CA PRO A 63 12.16 10.61 -4.98
C PRO A 63 10.78 11.05 -4.47
N THR A 64 10.22 12.08 -5.09
CA THR A 64 8.88 12.57 -4.76
C THR A 64 7.87 11.44 -4.97
N VAL A 65 7.25 10.94 -3.89
CA VAL A 65 6.23 9.87 -3.91
C VAL A 65 4.93 10.31 -4.62
N SER A 66 4.91 11.52 -5.19
CA SER A 66 3.74 12.23 -5.69
C SER A 66 3.03 11.59 -6.89
N THR A 67 3.59 10.54 -7.51
CA THR A 67 2.93 9.79 -8.60
C THR A 67 2.37 8.44 -8.16
N ASP A 68 2.84 7.85 -7.07
CA ASP A 68 2.51 6.46 -6.72
C ASP A 68 1.24 6.31 -5.87
N ALA A 69 0.86 7.34 -5.11
CA ALA A 69 -0.36 7.30 -4.30
C ALA A 69 -1.62 7.15 -5.18
N GLY A 70 -1.67 7.86 -6.31
CA GLY A 70 -2.78 7.73 -7.27
C GLY A 70 -2.76 6.40 -8.03
N GLU A 71 -1.59 5.79 -8.24
CA GLU A 71 -1.50 4.47 -8.85
C GLU A 71 -2.04 3.37 -7.92
N LEU A 72 -1.83 3.50 -6.60
CA LEU A 72 -2.37 2.55 -5.62
C LEU A 72 -3.90 2.62 -5.56
N ASP A 73 -4.48 3.81 -5.56
CA ASP A 73 -5.94 3.99 -5.58
C ASP A 73 -6.55 3.43 -6.88
N ASP A 74 -5.92 3.65 -8.05
CA ASP A 74 -6.31 3.04 -9.32
C ASP A 74 -6.21 1.51 -9.27
N ALA A 75 -5.16 0.98 -8.65
CA ALA A 75 -4.98 -0.45 -8.49
C ALA A 75 -6.07 -1.09 -7.61
N CYS A 76 -6.45 -0.44 -6.50
CA CYS A 76 -7.55 -0.88 -5.64
C CYS A 76 -8.88 -0.87 -6.41
N ALA A 77 -9.22 0.23 -7.09
CA ALA A 77 -10.45 0.32 -7.89
C ALA A 77 -10.53 -0.76 -8.99
N ARG A 78 -9.38 -1.08 -9.61
CA ARG A 78 -9.27 -2.18 -10.58
C ARG A 78 -9.51 -3.55 -9.96
N LEU A 79 -9.00 -3.81 -8.74
CA LEU A 79 -9.25 -5.07 -8.03
C LEU A 79 -10.73 -5.20 -7.65
N ASP A 80 -11.36 -4.14 -7.15
CA ASP A 80 -12.80 -4.15 -6.83
C ASP A 80 -13.65 -4.45 -8.08
N HIS A 81 -13.27 -3.90 -9.23
CA HIS A 81 -13.90 -4.22 -10.50
C HIS A 81 -13.68 -5.70 -10.88
N VAL A 82 -12.48 -6.24 -10.70
CA VAL A 82 -12.21 -7.67 -10.92
C VAL A 82 -13.07 -8.54 -10.02
N VAL A 83 -13.18 -8.22 -8.72
CA VAL A 83 -14.03 -8.96 -7.77
C VAL A 83 -15.47 -8.98 -8.26
N THR A 84 -16.02 -7.80 -8.61
CA THR A 84 -17.39 -7.67 -9.13
C THR A 84 -17.60 -8.49 -10.40
N MET A 85 -16.66 -8.40 -11.36
CA MET A 85 -16.74 -9.15 -12.61
C MET A 85 -16.65 -10.66 -12.38
N THR A 86 -15.79 -11.11 -11.45
CA THR A 86 -15.70 -12.53 -11.10
C THR A 86 -16.97 -13.04 -10.45
N GLU A 87 -17.56 -12.28 -9.52
CA GLU A 87 -18.81 -12.65 -8.87
C GLU A 87 -19.96 -12.76 -9.89
N GLN A 88 -20.10 -11.79 -10.79
CA GLN A 88 -21.12 -11.81 -11.84
C GLN A 88 -20.92 -13.01 -12.79
N ALA A 89 -19.70 -13.27 -13.22
CA ALA A 89 -19.38 -14.41 -14.09
C ALA A 89 -19.66 -15.75 -13.41
N THR A 90 -19.36 -15.87 -12.12
CA THR A 90 -19.65 -17.07 -11.32
C THR A 90 -21.15 -17.29 -11.17
N HIS A 91 -21.93 -16.27 -10.77
CA HIS A 91 -23.38 -16.39 -10.68
C HIS A 91 -24.00 -16.77 -12.03
N ARG A 92 -23.60 -16.09 -13.11
CA ARG A 92 -24.06 -16.40 -14.47
C ARG A 92 -23.76 -17.85 -14.87
N THR A 93 -22.56 -18.34 -14.55
CA THR A 93 -22.15 -19.72 -14.86
C THR A 93 -22.97 -20.74 -14.07
N LEU A 94 -23.22 -20.47 -12.78
CA LEU A 94 -24.04 -21.33 -11.93
C LEU A 94 -25.49 -21.40 -12.44
N ASP A 95 -26.10 -20.26 -12.78
CA ASP A 95 -27.46 -20.20 -13.31
C ASP A 95 -27.61 -20.99 -14.62
N LEU A 96 -26.67 -20.82 -15.56
CA LEU A 96 -26.69 -21.54 -16.84
C LEU A 96 -26.45 -23.04 -16.65
N THR A 97 -25.61 -23.40 -15.67
CA THR A 97 -25.36 -24.81 -15.31
C THR A 97 -26.60 -25.46 -14.70
N GLU A 98 -27.32 -24.74 -13.84
CA GLU A 98 -28.59 -25.17 -13.26
C GLU A 98 -29.65 -25.41 -14.35
N GLU A 99 -29.78 -24.47 -15.30
CA GLU A 99 -30.71 -24.63 -16.42
C GLU A 99 -30.33 -25.84 -17.30
N CYS A 100 -29.03 -26.05 -17.58
CA CYS A 100 -28.56 -27.24 -18.29
C CYS A 100 -28.91 -28.54 -17.54
N ARG A 101 -28.80 -28.56 -16.21
CA ARG A 101 -29.16 -29.72 -15.40
C ARG A 101 -30.66 -30.02 -15.48
N ALA A 102 -31.50 -28.99 -15.38
CA ALA A 102 -32.94 -29.12 -15.51
C ALA A 102 -33.36 -29.61 -16.91
N LEU A 103 -32.72 -29.09 -17.97
CA LEU A 103 -32.97 -29.52 -19.35
C LEU A 103 -32.54 -30.97 -19.58
N THR A 104 -31.37 -31.37 -19.04
CA THR A 104 -30.90 -32.75 -19.11
C THR A 104 -31.85 -33.71 -18.38
N ALA A 105 -32.36 -33.34 -17.20
CA ALA A 105 -33.33 -34.16 -16.48
C ALA A 105 -34.66 -34.33 -17.24
N ARG A 106 -35.10 -33.31 -17.99
CA ARG A 106 -36.28 -33.41 -18.87
C ARG A 106 -36.05 -34.33 -20.07
N LEU A 107 -34.82 -34.44 -20.56
CA LEU A 107 -34.47 -35.33 -21.67
C LEU A 107 -34.49 -36.81 -21.27
N ASP A 108 -34.36 -37.11 -19.98
CA ASP A 108 -34.39 -38.47 -19.41
C ASP A 108 -35.83 -39.03 -19.29
N ASP A 109 -36.85 -38.18 -19.48
CA ASP A 109 -38.25 -38.61 -19.53
C ASP A 109 -38.56 -39.27 -20.89
N GLU A 110 -38.65 -40.61 -20.91
CA GLU A 110 -38.85 -41.44 -22.11
C GLU A 110 -40.09 -41.07 -22.94
N ALA A 111 -41.04 -40.31 -22.38
CA ALA A 111 -42.26 -39.88 -23.06
C ALA A 111 -42.15 -38.52 -23.78
N LEU A 112 -40.99 -37.86 -23.77
CA LEU A 112 -40.85 -36.51 -24.33
C LEU A 112 -40.94 -36.52 -25.88
N PRO A 113 -41.78 -35.68 -26.51
CA PRO A 113 -41.84 -35.59 -27.96
C PRO A 113 -40.49 -35.20 -28.57
N LEU A 114 -40.14 -35.81 -29.72
CA LEU A 114 -38.87 -35.58 -30.42
C LEU A 114 -38.55 -34.08 -30.65
N LEU A 115 -39.59 -33.28 -30.89
CA LEU A 115 -39.48 -31.85 -31.16
C LEU A 115 -39.09 -31.06 -29.89
N GLU A 116 -39.60 -31.44 -28.72
CA GLU A 116 -39.20 -30.87 -27.43
C GLU A 116 -37.79 -31.32 -27.03
N GLN A 117 -37.43 -32.56 -27.37
CA GLN A 117 -36.09 -33.10 -27.16
C GLN A 117 -35.04 -32.29 -27.95
N GLN A 118 -35.33 -31.98 -29.22
CA GLN A 118 -34.48 -31.13 -30.05
C GLN A 118 -34.34 -29.71 -29.48
N GLN A 119 -35.44 -29.10 -29.02
CA GLN A 119 -35.41 -27.78 -28.41
C GLN A 119 -34.56 -27.74 -27.14
N ALA A 120 -34.68 -28.76 -26.27
CA ALA A 120 -33.87 -28.86 -25.06
C ALA A 120 -32.37 -29.01 -25.38
N LEU A 121 -32.00 -29.84 -26.39
CA LEU A 121 -30.62 -29.95 -26.85
C LEU A 121 -30.07 -28.63 -27.40
N GLU A 122 -30.85 -27.89 -28.20
CA GLU A 122 -30.43 -26.59 -28.73
C GLU A 122 -30.20 -25.58 -27.61
N ARG A 123 -31.06 -25.59 -26.59
CA ARG A 123 -30.97 -24.73 -25.41
C ARG A 123 -29.74 -25.06 -24.57
N ILE A 124 -29.45 -26.35 -24.33
CA ILE A 124 -28.21 -26.79 -23.64
C ILE A 124 -26.98 -26.33 -24.42
N ARG A 125 -26.95 -26.51 -25.74
CA ARG A 125 -25.81 -26.09 -26.58
C ARG A 125 -25.60 -24.57 -26.52
N HIS A 126 -26.69 -23.80 -26.53
CA HIS A 126 -26.63 -22.36 -26.34
C HIS A 126 -26.07 -21.99 -24.97
N ASN A 127 -26.59 -22.58 -23.89
CA ASN A 127 -26.12 -22.32 -22.52
C ASN A 127 -24.65 -22.68 -22.33
N LEU A 128 -24.17 -23.79 -22.89
CA LEU A 128 -22.75 -24.15 -22.87
C LEU A 128 -21.88 -23.13 -23.62
N THR A 129 -22.38 -22.57 -24.71
CA THR A 129 -21.70 -21.50 -25.45
C THR A 129 -21.63 -20.22 -24.61
N GLU A 130 -22.73 -19.85 -23.94
CA GLU A 130 -22.79 -18.71 -23.04
C GLU A 130 -21.87 -18.85 -21.83
N ILE A 131 -21.75 -20.05 -21.25
CA ILE A 131 -20.78 -20.34 -20.18
C ILE A 131 -19.35 -20.10 -20.69
N ALA A 132 -19.01 -20.63 -21.87
CA ALA A 132 -17.69 -20.45 -22.46
C ALA A 132 -17.38 -18.96 -22.76
N LEU A 133 -18.36 -18.20 -23.24
CA LEU A 133 -18.21 -16.76 -23.47
C LEU A 133 -18.07 -15.98 -22.16
N THR A 134 -18.84 -16.34 -21.14
CA THR A 134 -18.74 -15.74 -19.79
C THR A 134 -17.34 -15.98 -19.20
N GLN A 135 -16.77 -17.16 -19.41
CA GLN A 135 -15.40 -17.48 -18.98
C GLN A 135 -14.31 -16.75 -19.79
N SER A 136 -14.58 -16.29 -21.02
CA SER A 136 -13.61 -15.50 -21.79
C SER A 136 -13.28 -14.14 -21.15
N TYR A 137 -14.16 -13.62 -20.27
CA TYR A 137 -13.88 -12.43 -19.45
C TYR A 137 -12.78 -12.66 -18.41
N GLN A 138 -12.45 -13.92 -18.08
CA GLN A 138 -11.41 -14.26 -17.12
C GLN A 138 -10.01 -13.83 -17.60
N ASP A 139 -9.74 -13.80 -18.91
CA ASP A 139 -8.46 -13.30 -19.44
C ASP A 139 -8.24 -11.81 -19.13
N LEU A 140 -9.32 -11.02 -19.22
CA LEU A 140 -9.28 -9.60 -18.90
C LEU A 140 -9.02 -9.38 -17.40
N THR A 141 -9.64 -10.17 -16.53
CA THR A 141 -9.38 -10.11 -15.08
C THR A 141 -7.94 -10.49 -14.74
N GLY A 142 -7.37 -11.49 -15.42
CA GLY A 142 -5.97 -11.88 -15.25
C GLY A 142 -4.99 -10.78 -15.69
N GLN A 143 -5.29 -10.06 -16.77
CA GLN A 143 -4.51 -8.90 -17.20
C GLN A 143 -4.58 -7.75 -16.20
N ILE A 144 -5.76 -7.49 -15.64
CA ILE A 144 -5.95 -6.45 -14.61
C ILE A 144 -5.15 -6.81 -13.35
N ILE A 145 -5.25 -8.05 -12.86
CA ILE A 145 -4.48 -8.52 -11.69
C ILE A 145 -2.98 -8.37 -11.95
N ARG A 146 -2.48 -8.78 -13.13
CA ARG A 146 -1.05 -8.66 -13.47
C ARG A 146 -0.58 -7.19 -13.49
N ARG A 147 -1.42 -6.27 -13.98
CA ARG A 147 -1.14 -4.84 -13.96
C ARG A 147 -1.10 -4.29 -12.53
N VAL A 148 -2.05 -4.69 -11.68
CA VAL A 148 -2.10 -4.31 -10.26
C VAL A 148 -0.86 -4.83 -9.51
N VAL A 149 -0.47 -6.09 -9.71
CA VAL A 149 0.78 -6.65 -9.15
C VAL A 149 2.00 -5.82 -9.56
N GLY A 150 2.03 -5.34 -10.81
CA GLY A 150 3.08 -4.45 -11.29
C GLY A 150 3.10 -3.11 -10.57
N ILE A 151 1.94 -2.50 -10.29
CA ILE A 151 1.82 -1.25 -9.52
C ILE A 151 2.33 -1.47 -8.09
N VAL A 152 1.84 -2.50 -7.40
CA VAL A 152 2.24 -2.82 -6.02
C VAL A 152 3.75 -3.05 -5.91
N ARG A 153 4.38 -3.70 -6.91
CA ARG A 153 5.84 -3.87 -6.95
C ARG A 153 6.59 -2.56 -7.08
N ARG A 154 6.14 -1.64 -7.94
CA ARG A 154 6.77 -0.31 -8.08
C ARG A 154 6.67 0.50 -6.79
N VAL A 155 5.51 0.51 -6.15
CA VAL A 155 5.31 1.16 -4.85
C VAL A 155 6.26 0.57 -3.81
N HIS A 156 6.38 -0.76 -3.76
CA HIS A 156 7.31 -1.46 -2.85
C HIS A 156 8.78 -1.11 -3.10
N GLU A 157 9.20 -1.07 -4.37
CA GLU A 157 10.56 -0.68 -4.78
C GLU A 157 10.83 0.80 -4.43
N GLY A 158 9.84 1.68 -4.60
CA GLY A 158 9.91 3.09 -4.22
C GLY A 158 10.11 3.28 -2.71
N PHE A 159 9.34 2.58 -1.87
CA PHE A 159 9.56 2.59 -0.42
C PHE A 159 10.91 1.99 -0.01
N GLY A 160 11.36 0.92 -0.68
CA GLY A 160 12.67 0.32 -0.46
C GLY A 160 13.83 1.28 -0.78
N ALA A 161 13.71 2.09 -1.83
CA ALA A 161 14.69 3.11 -2.19
C ALA A 161 14.80 4.24 -1.14
N LEU A 162 13.74 4.49 -0.37
CA LEU A 162 13.71 5.45 0.74
C LEU A 162 14.31 4.89 2.04
N GLY A 163 14.80 3.65 2.03
CA GLY A 163 15.37 3.00 3.22
C GLY A 163 14.34 2.69 4.31
N LEU A 164 13.04 2.82 3.99
CA LEU A 164 11.95 2.43 4.86
C LEU A 164 11.67 0.94 4.60
N PRO A 165 12.00 0.02 5.53
CA PRO A 165 11.59 -1.37 5.37
C PRO A 165 10.06 -1.42 5.34
N PRO A 166 9.47 -2.21 4.44
CA PRO A 166 8.03 -2.44 4.46
C PRO A 166 7.64 -2.97 5.84
N GLU A 167 6.66 -2.34 6.49
CA GLU A 167 6.16 -2.66 7.84
C GLU A 167 5.82 -4.16 8.00
N LEU A 168 5.56 -4.84 6.87
CA LEU A 168 5.41 -6.28 6.74
C LEU A 168 6.56 -7.09 7.37
N GLN A 169 7.79 -6.58 7.47
CA GLN A 169 8.87 -7.30 8.15
C GLN A 169 8.91 -7.06 9.67
N ALA A 170 8.48 -5.90 10.14
CA ALA A 170 8.47 -5.54 11.57
C ALA A 170 7.34 -6.27 12.33
N GLN A 171 6.17 -6.44 11.71
CA GLN A 171 5.05 -7.19 12.31
C GLN A 171 5.20 -8.71 12.23
N ARG A 172 6.10 -9.24 11.38
CA ARG A 172 6.37 -10.70 11.29
C ARG A 172 7.09 -11.27 12.52
N GLN A 173 7.64 -10.43 13.40
CA GLN A 173 8.30 -10.88 14.63
C GLN A 173 7.43 -10.76 15.88
N GLN A 174 6.27 -10.10 15.82
CA GLN A 174 5.36 -9.94 16.96
C GLN A 174 4.05 -10.68 16.69
N GLY A 175 3.98 -11.92 17.17
CA GLY A 175 2.82 -12.80 17.03
C GLY A 175 1.53 -12.20 17.58
N ARG A 176 0.74 -11.60 16.70
CA ARG A 176 -0.69 -11.43 16.86
C ARG A 176 -1.37 -11.96 15.61
N HIS A 177 -2.03 -13.10 15.78
CA HIS A 177 -2.99 -13.63 14.81
C HIS A 177 -4.14 -12.63 14.66
N GLU A 178 -4.06 -11.75 13.66
CA GLU A 178 -5.27 -11.30 12.99
C GLU A 178 -5.65 -12.39 11.97
N PRO A 179 -6.94 -12.70 11.82
CA PRO A 179 -7.38 -13.65 10.81
C PRO A 179 -7.14 -12.98 9.46
N ALA A 180 -5.98 -13.28 8.87
CA ALA A 180 -5.70 -12.93 7.49
C ALA A 180 -6.87 -13.45 6.65
N LEU A 181 -7.44 -12.58 5.81
CA LEU A 181 -8.50 -12.90 4.86
C LEU A 181 -8.14 -14.20 4.14
N ALA A 182 -8.73 -15.32 4.59
CA ALA A 182 -8.34 -16.65 4.18
C ALA A 182 -8.99 -16.96 2.83
N GLY A 183 -8.36 -16.50 1.76
CA GLY A 183 -8.56 -17.06 0.44
C GLY A 183 -8.00 -18.50 0.38
N PRO A 184 -8.42 -19.30 -0.61
CA PRO A 184 -7.84 -20.62 -0.85
C PRO A 184 -6.34 -20.46 -1.02
N ALA A 185 -5.59 -21.23 -0.24
CA ALA A 185 -4.18 -21.01 -0.12
C ALA A 185 -3.43 -21.47 -1.37
N VAL A 186 -2.45 -20.65 -1.80
CA VAL A 186 -1.70 -20.91 -3.02
C VAL A 186 -0.42 -21.69 -2.67
N HIS A 187 -0.30 -22.89 -3.23
CA HIS A 187 0.83 -23.78 -3.02
C HIS A 187 2.15 -23.08 -3.38
N GLY A 188 3.07 -22.99 -2.41
CA GLY A 188 4.39 -22.37 -2.58
C GLY A 188 4.46 -20.86 -2.30
N VAL A 189 3.33 -20.20 -2.01
CA VAL A 189 3.28 -18.77 -1.64
C VAL A 189 2.86 -18.59 -0.19
N ASP A 190 1.86 -19.34 0.28
CA ASP A 190 1.33 -19.23 1.64
C ASP A 190 1.98 -20.25 2.60
N ARG A 191 2.45 -19.78 3.76
CA ARG A 191 3.04 -20.64 4.81
C ARG A 191 2.02 -21.27 5.77
N HIS A 192 0.80 -20.73 5.83
CA HIS A 192 -0.32 -21.24 6.64
C HIS A 192 -1.54 -21.45 5.74
N ALA A 193 -1.31 -22.28 4.73
CA ALA A 193 -2.32 -22.66 3.77
C ALA A 193 -3.33 -23.62 4.42
N VAL A 194 -4.57 -23.19 4.64
CA VAL A 194 -5.67 -24.15 4.79
C VAL A 194 -5.84 -24.78 3.41
N SER A 195 -5.45 -26.04 3.28
CA SER A 195 -5.53 -26.76 2.02
C SER A 195 -6.96 -27.18 1.74
N GLN A 196 -7.30 -27.42 0.48
CA GLN A 196 -8.58 -28.00 0.07
C GLN A 196 -8.87 -29.30 0.83
N HIS A 197 -7.83 -30.06 1.18
CA HIS A 197 -7.93 -31.29 1.95
C HIS A 197 -8.38 -31.05 3.40
N ASP A 198 -7.89 -29.97 4.03
CA ASP A 198 -8.31 -29.60 5.39
C ASP A 198 -9.77 -29.10 5.42
N ALA A 199 -10.24 -28.50 4.32
CA ALA A 199 -11.65 -28.13 4.17
C ALA A 199 -12.56 -29.35 3.99
N ASP A 200 -12.14 -30.32 3.18
CA ASP A 200 -12.87 -31.59 2.97
C ASP A 200 -12.92 -32.44 4.26
N ASP A 201 -11.84 -32.43 5.05
CA ASP A 201 -11.78 -33.11 6.35
C ASP A 201 -12.74 -32.48 7.37
N LEU A 202 -12.84 -31.14 7.40
CA LEU A 202 -13.80 -30.43 8.25
C LEU A 202 -15.25 -30.69 7.84
N LEU A 203 -15.54 -30.81 6.54
CA LEU A 203 -16.88 -31.15 6.04
C LEU A 203 -17.26 -32.58 6.41
N SER A 204 -16.32 -33.52 6.32
CA SER A 204 -16.51 -34.90 6.78
C SER A 204 -16.78 -34.99 8.29
N ASP A 205 -16.09 -34.18 9.11
CA ASP A 205 -16.29 -34.13 10.57
C ASP A 205 -17.64 -33.49 10.97
N LEU A 206 -18.21 -32.66 10.08
CA LEU A 206 -19.56 -32.09 10.17
C LEU A 206 -20.66 -33.01 9.62
N GLY A 207 -20.31 -34.16 9.04
CA GLY A 207 -21.25 -35.20 8.60
C GLY A 207 -22.03 -34.87 7.33
N LEU A 208 -21.48 -34.02 6.45
CA LEU A 208 -21.93 -33.82 5.06
C LEU A 208 -20.98 -34.54 4.10
#